data_AF-A0A3D8I3J6-F1
#
_entry.id   AF-A0A3D8I3J6-F1
#
_cell.length_a   1.000
_cell.length_b   1.000
_cell.length_c   1.000
_cell.angle_alpha   90.00
_cell.angle_beta   90.00
_cell.angle_gamma   90.00
#
_symmetry.space_group_name_H-M   'P 1'
#
loop_
_entity.id
_entity.type
_entity.pdbx_description
1 polymer ?
#
loop_
_entity_poly.entity_id
_entity_poly.type
_entity_poly.pdbx_seq_one_letter_code
_entity_poly.pdbx_strand_id
1 'polypeptide(L)'
;MCRNFNLQEDIKRHLDSFVSKRKRLISKYKITFQGNHSKKIPLTKAIEIKRVPSTHFIQTYANSLETSDYRHSARTFKELPDVLFDENLTQIIQFIFLEIRRFSVFDRARLIVHHVLIECIEGESATNSPEGIHQDGMDFIMSAFVREQKYLWCSKYCVCRRQKE
;
A
#
# COMPACT_ATOMS: atom_id res chain seq x y z
N MET A 1 31.62 1.37 7.59
CA MET A 1 32.54 1.23 6.44
C MET A 1 31.71 0.93 5.19
N CYS A 2 31.44 1.91 4.34
CA CYS A 2 30.92 1.63 3.01
C CYS A 2 32.10 1.17 2.15
N ARG A 3 32.13 -0.09 1.74
CA ARG A 3 33.11 -0.58 0.76
C ARG A 3 32.73 0.03 -0.59
N ASN A 4 33.60 0.88 -1.14
CA ASN A 4 33.48 1.33 -2.53
C ASN A 4 33.74 0.12 -3.43
N PHE A 5 32.66 -0.54 -3.85
CA PHE A 5 32.75 -1.52 -4.93
C PHE A 5 32.96 -0.75 -6.22
N ASN A 6 34.19 -0.78 -6.74
CA ASN A 6 34.49 -0.23 -8.05
C ASN A 6 33.94 -1.18 -9.12
N LEU A 7 32.65 -1.06 -9.40
CA LEU A 7 31.95 -1.84 -10.42
C LEU A 7 32.51 -1.47 -11.80
N GLN A 8 32.75 -2.48 -12.66
CA GLN A 8 33.08 -2.26 -14.06
C GLN A 8 31.99 -1.41 -14.73
N GLU A 9 32.38 -0.51 -15.64
CA GLU A 9 31.46 0.42 -16.31
C GLU A 9 30.36 -0.31 -17.10
N ASP A 10 30.63 -1.52 -17.60
CA ASP A 10 29.62 -2.35 -18.27
C ASP A 10 28.52 -2.80 -17.30
N ILE A 11 28.89 -3.13 -16.06
CA ILE A 11 27.94 -3.52 -15.01
C ILE A 11 27.14 -2.31 -14.55
N LYS A 12 27.76 -1.13 -14.41
CA LYS A 12 27.03 0.10 -14.08
C LYS A 12 26.01 0.44 -15.16
N ARG A 13 26.42 0.43 -16.44
CA ARG A 13 25.51 0.66 -17.58
C ARG A 13 24.37 -0.35 -17.62
N HIS A 14 24.65 -1.61 -17.30
CA HIS A 14 23.61 -2.63 -17.21
C HIS A 14 22.66 -2.39 -16.03
N LEU A 15 23.18 -2.02 -14.85
CA LEU A 15 22.37 -1.67 -13.68
C LEU A 15 21.49 -0.44 -13.93
N ASP A 16 22.03 0.58 -14.59
CA ASP A 16 21.31 1.81 -14.95
C ASP A 16 20.22 1.55 -15.99
N SER A 17 20.33 0.45 -16.77
CA SER A 17 19.30 0.04 -17.73
C SER A 17 18.05 -0.57 -17.05
N PHE A 18 18.12 -0.95 -15.78
CA PHE A 18 16.95 -1.44 -15.04
C PHE A 18 16.03 -0.28 -14.68
N VAL A 19 14.97 -0.10 -15.46
CA VAL A 19 13.90 0.85 -15.15
C VAL A 19 12.82 0.14 -14.33
N SER A 20 12.57 0.61 -13.11
CA SER A 20 11.44 0.12 -12.30
C SER A 20 10.11 0.55 -12.92
N LYS A 21 9.37 -0.42 -13.45
CA LYS A 21 8.03 -0.23 -14.05
C LYS A 21 6.94 0.01 -13.01
N ARG A 22 7.24 -0.26 -11.75
CA ARG A 22 6.35 0.00 -10.62
C ARG A 22 6.88 1.18 -9.82
N LYS A 23 6.13 2.27 -9.82
CA LYS A 23 6.40 3.44 -8.99
C LYS A 23 5.46 3.40 -7.80
N ARG A 24 5.98 3.70 -6.61
CA ARG A 24 5.20 3.63 -5.37
C ARG A 24 5.49 4.82 -4.47
N LEU A 25 4.41 5.44 -3.99
CA LEU A 25 4.43 6.34 -2.84
C LEU A 25 3.70 5.69 -1.67
N ILE A 26 4.06 6.10 -0.45
CA ILE A 26 3.35 5.69 0.77
C ILE A 26 2.85 6.93 1.51
N SER A 27 1.68 6.81 2.10
CA SER A 27 1.22 7.69 3.17
C SER A 27 0.67 6.87 4.33
N LYS A 28 0.86 7.36 5.56
CA LYS A 28 0.40 6.72 6.79
C LYS A 28 -0.56 7.65 7.53
N TYR A 29 -1.61 7.08 8.12
CA TYR A 29 -2.62 7.84 8.85
C TYR A 29 -3.03 7.13 10.15
N LYS A 30 -3.37 7.93 11.16
CA LYS A 30 -4.09 7.51 12.35
C LYS A 30 -5.55 7.91 12.17
N ILE A 31 -6.44 6.93 12.29
CA ILE A 31 -7.88 7.11 12.19
C ILE A 31 -8.46 6.98 13.59
N THR A 32 -9.24 7.97 14.02
CA THR A 32 -9.93 7.94 15.32
C THR A 32 -11.40 8.23 15.11
N PHE A 33 -12.26 7.36 15.63
CA PHE A 33 -13.70 7.62 15.66
C PHE A 33 -14.03 8.48 16.87
N GLN A 34 -14.65 9.63 16.63
CA GLN A 34 -15.11 10.55 17.66
C GLN A 34 -16.61 10.31 17.93
N GLY A 35 -16.92 9.93 19.17
CA GLY A 35 -18.30 9.86 19.67
C GLY A 35 -18.67 8.49 20.26
N ASN A 36 -19.35 8.52 21.41
CA ASN A 36 -20.09 7.36 21.90
C ASN A 36 -21.23 7.07 20.91
N HIS A 37 -21.55 5.78 20.70
CA HIS A 37 -22.66 5.28 19.88
C HIS A 37 -24.03 5.96 20.10
N SER A 38 -24.18 6.80 21.13
CA SER A 38 -25.42 7.45 21.57
C SER A 38 -25.59 8.92 21.16
N LYS A 39 -24.61 9.60 20.54
CA LYS A 39 -24.80 11.00 20.07
C LYS A 39 -24.93 11.04 18.55
N LYS A 40 -26.00 11.67 18.05
CA LYS A 40 -26.24 11.99 16.62
C LYS A 40 -25.18 12.99 16.12
N ILE A 41 -23.95 12.55 15.95
CA ILE A 41 -22.90 13.30 15.26
C ILE A 41 -23.05 13.00 13.76
N PRO A 42 -23.05 14.01 12.87
CA PRO A 42 -22.99 13.78 11.43
C PRO A 42 -21.82 12.85 11.09
N LEU A 43 -22.06 11.82 10.28
CA LEU A 43 -21.11 10.73 10.00
C LEU A 43 -19.75 11.25 9.50
N THR A 44 -19.75 12.39 8.79
CA THR A 44 -18.57 13.09 8.27
C THR A 44 -17.70 13.77 9.33
N LYS A 45 -18.25 14.08 10.51
CA LYS A 45 -17.52 14.64 11.66
C LYS A 45 -17.14 13.59 12.71
N ALA A 46 -17.57 12.34 12.51
CA ALA A 46 -17.31 11.25 13.44
C ALA A 46 -15.93 10.60 13.24
N ILE A 47 -15.17 10.98 12.21
CA ILE A 47 -13.86 10.40 11.89
C ILE A 47 -12.81 11.49 11.82
N GLU A 48 -11.82 11.39 12.70
CA GLU A 48 -10.60 12.18 12.64
C GLU A 48 -9.52 11.39 11.89
N ILE A 49 -8.96 12.00 10.84
CA ILE A 49 -7.88 11.44 10.01
C ILE A 49 -6.65 12.30 10.21
N LYS A 50 -5.62 11.74 10.84
CA LYS A 50 -4.35 12.43 11.07
C LYS A 50 -3.24 11.76 10.29
N ARG A 51 -2.68 12.48 9.31
CA ARG A 51 -1.47 12.07 8.60
C ARG A 51 -0.29 11.96 9.57
N VAL A 52 0.52 10.92 9.40
CA VAL A 52 1.76 10.72 10.17
C VAL A 52 2.93 10.48 9.21
N PRO A 53 4.16 10.89 9.58
CA PRO A 53 5.33 10.70 8.73
C PRO A 53 5.52 9.25 8.30
N SER A 54 5.83 9.07 7.02
CA SER A 54 6.04 7.75 6.43
C SER A 54 7.43 7.24 6.80
N THR A 55 7.55 6.63 7.98
CA THR A 55 8.76 5.88 8.37
C THR A 55 8.89 4.57 7.59
N HIS A 56 9.90 3.75 7.92
CA HIS A 56 10.06 2.38 7.40
C HIS A 56 8.75 1.59 7.35
N PHE A 57 8.56 0.87 6.25
CA PHE A 57 7.46 -0.06 6.03
C PHE A 57 7.98 -1.50 6.14
N ILE A 58 7.35 -2.27 7.03
CA ILE A 58 7.63 -3.69 7.28
C ILE A 58 6.28 -4.40 7.34
N GLN A 59 6.18 -5.59 6.76
CA GLN A 59 5.00 -6.44 6.83
C GLN A 59 5.26 -7.59 7.80
N THR A 60 5.40 -7.29 9.08
CA THR A 60 5.82 -8.25 10.12
C THR A 60 4.88 -9.45 10.25
N TYR A 61 3.60 -9.26 9.93
CA TYR A 61 2.58 -10.32 9.99
C TYR A 61 2.26 -10.92 8.62
N ALA A 62 3.07 -10.64 7.59
CA ALA A 62 2.95 -11.33 6.32
C ALA A 62 3.19 -12.82 6.58
N ASN A 63 2.21 -13.66 6.25
CA ASN A 63 2.38 -15.10 6.43
C ASN A 63 3.40 -15.59 5.42
N SER A 64 4.58 -15.96 5.91
CA SER A 64 5.64 -16.55 5.12
C SER A 64 6.27 -17.68 5.90
N LEU A 65 6.34 -18.84 5.27
CA LEU A 65 7.08 -19.99 5.78
C LEU A 65 8.59 -19.82 5.55
N GLU A 66 9.00 -18.81 4.78
CA GLU A 66 10.40 -18.59 4.41
C GLU A 66 11.09 -17.61 5.35
N THR A 67 12.20 -18.05 5.95
CA THR A 67 13.07 -17.23 6.78
C THR A 67 13.73 -16.07 6.02
N SER A 68 13.74 -16.13 4.69
CA SER A 68 14.31 -15.12 3.77
C SER A 68 13.28 -14.14 3.22
N ASP A 69 12.06 -14.07 3.76
CA ASP A 69 11.06 -13.16 3.25
C ASP A 69 11.48 -11.69 3.40
N TYR A 70 11.79 -11.06 2.27
CA TYR A 70 12.21 -9.67 2.20
C TYR A 70 11.11 -8.70 2.69
N ARG A 71 9.85 -9.15 2.83
CA ARG A 71 8.76 -8.35 3.42
C ARG A 71 8.94 -8.10 4.91
N HIS A 72 9.75 -8.91 5.60
CA HIS A 72 10.21 -8.67 6.97
C HIS A 72 11.34 -7.64 7.06
N SER A 73 11.98 -7.31 5.94
CA SER A 73 13.01 -6.28 5.89
C SER A 73 12.40 -4.89 5.77
N ALA A 74 12.96 -3.94 6.51
CA ALA A 74 12.52 -2.55 6.52
C ALA A 74 12.80 -1.87 5.17
N ARG A 75 11.73 -1.39 4.53
CA ARG A 75 11.83 -0.64 3.27
C ARG A 75 11.42 0.81 3.46
N THR A 76 12.15 1.71 2.83
CA THR A 76 11.80 3.14 2.78
C THR A 76 11.25 3.43 1.40
N PHE A 77 10.05 4.02 1.37
CA PHE A 77 9.40 4.47 0.15
C PHE A 77 9.29 5.99 0.18
N LYS A 78 9.22 6.60 -1.00
CA LYS A 78 8.96 8.03 -1.11
C LYS A 78 7.57 8.33 -0.53
N GLU A 79 7.50 9.38 0.28
CA GLU A 79 6.26 9.81 0.90
C GLU A 79 5.36 10.55 -0.11
N LEU A 80 4.05 10.42 0.02
CA LEU A 80 3.07 11.16 -0.78
C LEU A 80 3.25 12.69 -0.59
N PRO A 81 3.39 13.51 -1.64
CA PRO A 81 3.40 14.96 -1.50
C PRO A 81 2.14 15.49 -0.79
N ASP A 82 2.27 16.53 0.05
CA ASP A 82 1.12 17.10 0.77
C ASP A 82 0.03 17.65 -0.16
N VAL A 83 0.41 18.15 -1.33
CA VAL A 83 -0.55 18.61 -2.36
C VAL A 83 -1.48 17.50 -2.85
N LEU A 84 -1.09 16.23 -2.71
CA LEU A 84 -1.92 15.07 -3.08
C LEU A 84 -2.70 14.50 -1.89
N PHE A 85 -2.54 15.05 -0.68
CA PHE A 85 -3.41 14.75 0.45
C PHE A 85 -4.57 15.75 0.45
N ASP A 86 -5.51 15.54 -0.47
CA ASP A 86 -6.64 16.43 -0.72
C ASP A 86 -7.94 15.97 -0.03
N GLU A 87 -9.00 16.74 -0.24
CA GLU A 87 -10.32 16.43 0.30
C GLU A 87 -10.90 15.14 -0.28
N ASN A 88 -10.67 14.86 -1.57
CA ASN A 88 -11.15 13.64 -2.23
C ASN A 88 -10.56 12.39 -1.58
N LEU A 89 -9.25 12.36 -1.38
CA LEU A 89 -8.58 11.26 -0.69
C LEU A 89 -9.10 11.11 0.74
N THR A 90 -9.34 12.21 1.44
CA THR A 90 -9.91 12.20 2.79
C THR A 90 -11.32 11.61 2.81
N GLN A 91 -12.19 11.99 1.88
CA GLN A 91 -13.55 11.46 1.76
C GLN A 91 -13.55 9.96 1.41
N ILE A 92 -12.65 9.52 0.52
CA ILE A 92 -12.45 8.10 0.21
C ILE A 92 -12.05 7.32 1.48
N ILE A 93 -11.07 7.82 2.25
CA ILE A 93 -10.65 7.21 3.52
C ILE A 93 -11.82 7.12 4.49
N GLN A 94 -12.60 8.20 4.65
CA GLN A 94 -13.78 8.19 5.54
C GLN A 94 -14.78 7.12 5.11
N PHE A 95 -15.14 7.07 3.83
CA PHE A 95 -16.07 6.08 3.29
C PHE A 95 -15.62 4.65 3.58
N ILE A 96 -14.34 4.33 3.33
CA ILE A 96 -13.79 2.98 3.58
C ILE A 96 -13.91 2.61 5.05
N PHE A 97 -13.51 3.50 5.96
CA PHE A 97 -13.53 3.21 7.39
C PHE A 97 -14.95 3.09 7.95
N LEU A 98 -15.92 3.80 7.36
CA LEU A 98 -17.33 3.61 7.66
C LEU A 98 -17.82 2.23 7.21
N GLU A 99 -17.46 1.79 6.01
CA GLU A 99 -17.82 0.46 5.51
C GLU A 99 -17.17 -0.65 6.35
N ILE A 100 -15.89 -0.55 6.71
CA ILE A 100 -15.22 -1.53 7.60
C ILE A 100 -15.92 -1.58 8.96
N ARG A 101 -16.39 -0.45 9.48
CA ARG A 101 -17.10 -0.38 10.76
C ARG A 101 -18.43 -1.13 10.78
N ARG A 102 -19.00 -1.43 9.62
CA ARG A 102 -20.20 -2.29 9.50
C ARG A 102 -19.90 -3.75 9.82
N PHE A 103 -18.63 -4.16 9.71
CA PHE A 103 -18.18 -5.54 9.92
C PHE A 103 -17.39 -5.73 11.21
N SER A 104 -16.76 -4.66 11.73
CA SER A 104 -15.96 -4.72 12.96
C SER A 104 -16.08 -3.44 13.77
N VAL A 105 -16.19 -3.57 15.10
CA VAL A 105 -16.23 -2.41 16.00
C VAL A 105 -14.82 -2.08 16.47
N PHE A 106 -14.38 -0.87 16.19
CA PHE A 106 -13.10 -0.33 16.63
C PHE A 106 -13.18 1.20 16.74
N ASP A 107 -12.39 1.79 17.63
CA ASP A 107 -12.34 3.24 17.83
C ASP A 107 -11.11 3.89 17.19
N ARG A 108 -10.08 3.09 16.92
CA ARG A 108 -8.81 3.55 16.37
C ARG A 108 -8.30 2.56 15.34
N ALA A 109 -7.71 3.09 14.27
CA ALA A 109 -7.04 2.29 13.26
C ALA A 109 -5.78 2.98 12.73
N ARG A 110 -4.88 2.16 12.19
CA ARG A 110 -3.70 2.63 11.43
C ARG A 110 -3.95 2.32 9.97
N LEU A 111 -3.88 3.34 9.13
CA LEU A 111 -3.99 3.19 7.68
C LEU A 111 -2.61 3.38 7.06
N ILE A 112 -2.25 2.48 6.16
CA ILE A 112 -1.11 2.62 5.26
C ILE A 112 -1.66 2.57 3.84
N VAL A 113 -1.44 3.63 3.06
CA VAL A 113 -1.87 3.70 1.66
C VAL A 113 -0.67 3.53 0.76
N HIS A 114 -0.73 2.55 -0.13
CA HIS A 114 0.22 2.39 -1.22
C HIS A 114 -0.35 3.03 -2.48
N HIS A 115 0.22 4.16 -2.90
CA HIS A 115 -0.11 4.79 -4.18
C HIS A 115 0.79 4.16 -5.23
N VAL A 116 0.22 3.31 -6.09
CA VAL A 116 0.97 2.50 -7.04
C VAL A 116 0.63 2.91 -8.46
N LEU A 117 1.66 3.25 -9.22
CA LEU A 117 1.60 3.36 -10.68
C LEU A 117 2.36 2.16 -11.27
N ILE A 118 1.70 1.46 -12.18
CA ILE A 118 2.30 0.36 -12.95
C ILE A 118 2.34 0.81 -14.41
N GLU A 119 3.54 0.94 -14.94
CA GLU A 119 3.78 1.28 -16.34
C GLU A 119 3.86 -0.02 -17.16
N CYS A 120 2.89 -0.22 -18.05
CA CYS A 120 2.91 -1.30 -19.03
C CYS A 120 3.47 -0.76 -20.34
N ILE A 121 4.63 -1.29 -20.75
CA ILE A 121 5.29 -0.97 -22.02
C ILE A 121 5.05 -2.14 -22.97
N GLU A 122 4.68 -1.86 -24.21
CA GLU A 122 4.42 -2.89 -25.22
C GLU A 122 5.64 -3.79 -25.43
N GLY A 123 5.42 -5.10 -25.53
CA GLY A 123 6.49 -6.10 -25.65
C GLY A 123 7.19 -6.44 -24.34
N GLU A 124 6.86 -5.77 -23.23
CA GLU A 124 7.49 -6.00 -21.95
C GLU A 124 6.53 -6.59 -20.90
N SER A 125 7.01 -7.56 -20.12
CA SER A 125 6.28 -8.07 -18.96
C SER A 125 6.53 -7.19 -17.72
N ALA A 126 5.49 -7.07 -16.89
CA ALA A 126 5.58 -6.53 -15.54
C ALA A 126 5.03 -7.59 -14.57
N THR A 127 5.79 -7.91 -13.52
CA THR A 127 5.38 -8.84 -12.48
C THR A 127 5.27 -8.13 -11.13
N ASN A 128 4.43 -8.65 -10.23
CA ASN A 128 4.38 -8.23 -8.84
C ASN A 128 5.21 -9.16 -7.96
N SER A 129 5.77 -8.61 -6.89
CA SER A 129 6.45 -9.37 -5.85
C SER A 129 5.70 -9.18 -4.52
N PRO A 130 5.37 -10.24 -3.77
CA PRO A 130 5.73 -11.63 -4.05
C PRO A 130 4.94 -12.20 -5.22
N GLU A 131 5.53 -13.17 -5.90
CA GLU A 131 4.87 -13.91 -6.97
C GLU A 131 3.90 -14.93 -6.36
N GLY A 132 2.70 -15.07 -6.94
CA GLY A 132 1.66 -15.97 -6.44
C GLY A 132 0.75 -15.38 -5.35
N ILE A 133 -0.09 -16.24 -4.77
CA ILE A 133 -1.11 -15.89 -3.77
C ILE A 133 -0.42 -15.59 -2.43
N HIS A 134 -0.73 -14.43 -1.84
CA HIS A 134 -0.11 -14.01 -0.58
C HIS A 134 -1.07 -13.21 0.31
N GLN A 135 -0.67 -13.02 1.57
CA GLN A 135 -1.31 -12.12 2.53
C GLN A 135 -0.34 -10.99 2.91
N ASP A 136 -0.86 -9.78 3.15
CA ASP A 136 -0.05 -8.60 3.46
C ASP A 136 0.24 -8.38 4.95
N GLY A 137 -0.38 -9.17 5.83
CA GLY A 137 -0.22 -9.03 7.28
C GLY A 137 -0.99 -7.85 7.88
N MET A 138 -2.16 -7.53 7.31
CA MET A 138 -3.07 -6.47 7.76
C MET A 138 -4.45 -7.05 8.06
N ASP A 139 -5.20 -6.43 8.98
CA ASP A 139 -6.57 -6.86 9.33
C ASP A 139 -7.54 -6.74 8.14
N PHE A 140 -7.39 -5.66 7.38
CA PHE A 140 -8.17 -5.37 6.17
C PHE A 140 -7.25 -4.86 5.06
N ILE A 141 -7.55 -5.24 3.82
CA ILE A 141 -6.91 -4.71 2.61
C ILE A 141 -8.00 -4.15 1.73
N MET A 142 -7.81 -2.92 1.26
CA MET A 142 -8.67 -2.31 0.26
C MET A 142 -7.80 -1.98 -0.96
N SER A 143 -8.23 -2.44 -2.14
CA SER A 143 -7.61 -2.13 -3.41
C SER A 143 -8.56 -1.26 -4.23
N ALA A 144 -8.13 -0.04 -4.56
CA ALA A 144 -8.84 0.85 -5.46
C ALA A 144 -8.17 0.84 -6.83
N PHE A 145 -8.93 0.56 -7.88
CA PHE A 145 -8.44 0.66 -9.25
C PHE A 145 -8.66 2.09 -9.77
N VAL A 146 -7.57 2.82 -9.94
CA VAL A 146 -7.58 4.17 -10.51
C VAL A 146 -7.27 4.06 -12.00
N ARG A 147 -8.23 4.48 -12.85
CA ARG A 147 -8.09 4.39 -14.30
C ARG A 147 -7.58 5.71 -14.87
N GLU A 148 -6.33 5.73 -15.30
CA GLU A 148 -5.82 6.74 -16.24
C GLU A 148 -6.06 6.24 -17.68
N GLN A 149 -6.34 7.15 -18.62
CA GLN A 149 -7.03 6.95 -19.91
C GLN A 149 -6.43 5.96 -20.96
N LYS A 150 -5.55 5.02 -20.61
CA LYS A 150 -5.02 4.01 -21.55
C LYS A 150 -5.67 2.65 -21.36
N TYR A 151 -6.24 2.09 -22.43
CA TYR A 151 -6.78 0.74 -22.46
C TYR A 151 -5.61 -0.26 -22.42
N LEU A 152 -5.44 -0.94 -21.29
CA LEU A 152 -4.51 -2.05 -21.15
C LEU A 152 -5.30 -3.33 -20.94
N TRP A 153 -4.97 -4.36 -21.71
CA TRP A 153 -5.49 -5.70 -21.54
C TRP A 153 -4.62 -6.42 -20.51
N CYS A 154 -5.24 -7.16 -19.58
CA CYS A 154 -4.59 -8.08 -18.64
C CYS A 154 -4.12 -7.52 -17.26
N SER A 155 -5.06 -7.40 -16.32
CA SER A 155 -4.78 -7.61 -14.89
C SER A 155 -5.92 -8.43 -14.29
N LYS A 156 -5.60 -9.48 -13.53
CA LYS A 156 -6.57 -10.37 -12.87
C LYS A 156 -6.32 -10.33 -11.35
N TYR A 157 -7.39 -10.14 -10.58
CA TYR A 157 -7.36 -10.30 -9.13
C TYR A 157 -7.91 -11.67 -8.75
N CYS A 158 -7.20 -12.39 -7.87
CA CYS A 158 -7.61 -13.70 -7.36
C CYS A 158 -7.74 -13.63 -5.84
N VAL A 159 -8.90 -14.05 -5.30
CA VAL A 159 -9.13 -14.18 -3.86
C VAL A 159 -9.26 -15.67 -3.55
N CYS A 160 -8.39 -16.17 -2.68
CA CYS A 160 -8.38 -17.57 -2.28
C CYS A 160 -8.75 -17.69 -0.80
N ARG A 161 -9.66 -18.62 -0.49
CA ARG A 161 -9.99 -18.96 0.89
C ARG A 161 -8.85 -19.78 1.47
N ARG A 162 -8.32 -19.38 2.63
CA ARG A 162 -7.37 -20.21 3.38
C ARG A 162 -8.07 -21.51 3.78
N GLN A 163 -7.49 -22.65 3.40
CA GLN A 163 -7.87 -23.94 4.00
C GLN A 163 -7.36 -23.92 5.45
N LYS A 164 -8.24 -24.22 6.40
CA LYS A 164 -7.83 -24.43 7.78
C LYS A 164 -7.04 -25.75 7.82
N GLU A 165 -5.82 -25.70 8.31
CA GLU A 165 -5.13 -26.87 8.84
C GLU A 165 -5.80 -27.30 10.15
#